data_AF-A0A7J9N0A9-F1
#
_entry.id   AF-A0A7J9N0A9-F1
#
_cell.length_a   1.000
_cell.length_b   1.000
_cell.length_c   1.000
_cell.angle_alpha   90.00
_cell.angle_beta   90.00
_cell.angle_gamma   90.00
#
_symmetry.space_group_name_H-M   'P 1'
#
loop_
_entity.id
_entity.type
_entity.pdbx_description
1 polymer ?
#
loop_
_entity_poly.entity_id
_entity_poly.type
_entity_poly.pdbx_seq_one_letter_code
_entity_poly.pdbx_strand_id
1 'polypeptide(L)'
;SPDGDTIDCVLSHHQPAFDLPQLKGQRPLDPPERPRVYERDGVMMTAEVEEEEEGEEHVQLWRMSGETCPEGTIPIRRTTEQDLLRASSVRRFGRKPRRRVRRDSTSNGHEVSPELYGDNYPRFFTYWTNDAYEATGCYNLMCSGFVQTNNRIAIGAAISPISSYHGGQFDITLLIWKDPKHGNWWLEFGSGILVGYWPSFLFTHLRDHATMVQFGGEIVNTRPGGSHTSTAMGSGHFAGEGFGKASYFRNLEVVDWDNNLIPLPNLRVLADHPNCYDIRGGVNGVWGHYFYYGGPGRSVRCP
;
A
#
# COMPACT_ATOMS: atom_id res chain seq x y z
N SER A 1 -10.30 18.42 4.19
CA SER A 1 -9.74 17.89 2.92
C SER A 1 -10.62 18.25 1.72
N PRO A 2 -10.03 18.57 0.54
CA PRO A 2 -10.75 18.93 -0.70
C PRO A 2 -11.71 17.87 -1.26
N ASP A 3 -11.48 16.59 -0.95
CA ASP A 3 -12.31 15.45 -1.34
C ASP A 3 -13.51 15.20 -0.40
N GLY A 4 -13.66 16.02 0.65
CA GLY A 4 -14.72 15.87 1.66
C GLY A 4 -14.33 14.99 2.85
N ASP A 5 -13.13 14.42 2.86
CA ASP A 5 -12.64 13.65 4.00
C ASP A 5 -12.44 14.53 5.24
N THR A 6 -12.78 13.96 6.40
CA THR A 6 -12.37 14.47 7.71
C THR A 6 -11.20 13.64 8.24
N ILE A 7 -10.10 14.34 8.57
CA ILE A 7 -8.91 13.74 9.18
C ILE A 7 -8.85 14.17 10.64
N ASP A 8 -8.88 13.18 11.53
CA ASP A 8 -8.77 13.38 12.97
C ASP A 8 -7.30 13.27 13.39
N CYS A 9 -6.79 14.30 14.07
CA CYS A 9 -5.48 14.22 14.72
C CYS A 9 -5.63 13.58 16.10
N VAL A 10 -5.34 12.28 16.18
CA VAL A 10 -5.50 11.48 17.39
C VAL A 10 -4.17 11.39 18.11
N LEU A 11 -4.14 11.54 19.44
CA LEU A 11 -2.92 11.31 20.22
C LEU A 11 -2.34 9.93 19.88
N SER A 12 -1.04 9.87 19.61
CA SER A 12 -0.37 8.66 19.11
C SER A 12 -0.62 7.42 19.98
N HIS A 13 -0.76 7.56 21.30
CA HIS A 13 -1.03 6.46 22.24
C HIS A 13 -2.53 6.10 22.40
N HIS A 14 -3.43 6.87 21.76
CA HIS A 14 -4.88 6.59 21.70
C HIS A 14 -5.29 5.94 20.39
N GLN A 15 -4.35 5.62 19.50
CA GLN A 15 -4.66 4.96 18.25
C GLN A 15 -5.16 3.51 18.46
N PRO A 16 -5.91 2.94 17.49
CA PRO A 16 -6.52 1.61 17.61
C PRO A 16 -5.55 0.48 17.94
N ALA A 17 -4.26 0.61 17.58
CA ALA A 17 -3.23 -0.37 17.90
C ALA A 17 -3.17 -0.71 19.41
N PHE A 18 -3.38 0.29 20.28
CA PHE A 18 -3.25 0.16 21.73
C PHE A 18 -4.45 -0.52 22.42
N ASP A 19 -5.48 -0.88 21.68
CA ASP A 19 -6.54 -1.78 22.17
C ASP A 19 -6.02 -3.22 22.33
N LEU A 20 -4.89 -3.56 21.70
CA LEU A 20 -4.20 -4.84 21.94
C LEU A 20 -3.55 -4.85 23.33
N PRO A 21 -3.85 -5.83 24.20
CA PRO A 21 -3.28 -5.91 25.54
C PRO A 21 -1.75 -5.89 25.57
N GLN A 22 -1.10 -6.47 24.54
CA GLN A 22 0.36 -6.54 24.42
C GLN A 22 1.01 -5.18 24.16
N LEU A 23 0.28 -4.21 23.59
CA LEU A 23 0.80 -2.87 23.30
C LEU A 23 0.37 -1.85 24.34
N LYS A 24 -0.63 -2.15 25.16
CA LYS A 24 -1.22 -1.21 26.10
C LYS A 24 -0.16 -0.63 27.05
N GLY A 25 -0.07 0.69 27.10
CA GLY A 25 0.89 1.42 27.93
C GLY A 25 2.31 1.50 27.36
N GLN A 26 2.56 0.90 26.20
CA GLN A 26 3.81 1.09 25.46
C GLN A 26 3.76 2.40 24.66
N ARG A 27 4.94 2.95 24.37
CA ARG A 27 5.08 4.05 23.41
C ARG A 27 5.45 3.48 22.05
N PRO A 28 5.16 4.20 20.95
CA PRO A 28 5.75 3.88 19.65
C PRO A 28 7.26 3.68 19.76
N LEU A 29 7.80 2.73 19.00
CA LEU A 29 9.23 2.43 19.00
C LEU A 29 10.02 3.54 18.31
N ASP A 30 11.30 3.63 18.66
CA ASP A 30 12.27 4.42 17.90
C ASP A 30 12.34 3.92 16.44
N PRO A 31 12.73 4.81 15.50
CA PRO A 31 12.94 4.43 14.10
C PRO A 31 13.84 3.18 13.93
N PRO A 32 13.54 2.29 12.97
CA PRO A 32 14.32 1.08 12.70
C PRO A 32 15.63 1.40 11.95
N GLU A 33 16.54 0.44 11.91
CA GLU A 33 17.64 0.47 10.94
C GLU A 33 17.08 0.31 9.52
N ARG A 34 17.45 1.23 8.63
CA ARG A 34 17.03 1.18 7.22
C ARG A 34 17.86 0.16 6.43
N PRO A 35 17.27 -0.49 5.41
CA PRO A 35 18.03 -1.37 4.53
C PRO A 35 19.18 -0.63 3.83
N ARG A 36 20.30 -1.32 3.65
CA ARG A 36 21.46 -0.79 2.92
C ARG A 36 21.21 -0.90 1.43
N VAL A 37 21.41 0.19 0.70
CA VAL A 37 21.27 0.20 -0.76
C VAL A 37 22.57 -0.30 -1.39
N TYR A 38 22.49 -1.32 -2.25
CA TYR A 38 23.66 -1.84 -2.97
C TYR A 38 23.95 -0.93 -4.18
N GLU A 39 25.08 -0.22 -4.17
CA GLU A 39 25.49 0.66 -5.27
C GLU A 39 25.77 -0.13 -6.56
N ARG A 40 25.09 0.24 -7.64
CA ARG A 40 25.53 -0.06 -9.01
C ARG A 40 26.25 1.19 -9.52
N ASP A 41 27.53 1.06 -9.84
CA ASP A 41 28.34 2.01 -10.63
C ASP A 41 28.98 3.23 -9.91
N GLY A 42 29.24 3.18 -8.60
CA GLY A 42 30.29 3.98 -7.96
C GLY A 42 30.11 5.51 -7.99
N VAL A 43 28.88 5.99 -8.13
CA VAL A 43 28.52 7.37 -7.82
C VAL A 43 27.83 7.34 -6.46
N MET A 44 28.44 8.00 -5.47
CA MET A 44 27.79 8.27 -4.20
C MET A 44 26.44 8.95 -4.47
N MET A 45 25.33 8.24 -4.30
CA MET A 45 24.18 8.85 -3.66
C MET A 45 24.42 8.66 -2.18
N THR A 46 25.16 9.61 -1.61
CA THR A 46 25.20 9.72 -0.16
C THR A 46 23.75 9.68 0.33
N ALA A 47 23.43 8.76 1.24
CA ALA A 47 22.35 8.96 2.19
C ALA A 47 22.75 10.02 3.24
N GLU A 48 23.56 11.00 2.82
CA GLU A 48 23.62 12.29 3.48
C GLU A 48 22.37 12.98 2.98
N VAL A 49 21.40 13.08 3.88
CA VAL A 49 20.30 14.03 3.74
C VAL A 49 20.96 15.41 3.74
N GLU A 50 21.42 15.86 2.57
CA GLU A 50 21.41 17.28 2.30
C GLU A 50 19.93 17.65 2.42
N GLU A 51 19.61 18.47 3.43
CA GLU A 51 18.32 19.12 3.59
C GLU A 51 18.13 20.09 2.42
N GLU A 52 17.99 19.57 1.20
CA GLU A 52 17.38 20.32 0.14
C GLU A 52 15.87 20.35 0.46
N GLU A 53 15.38 21.54 0.81
CA GLU A 53 13.95 21.88 0.79
C GLU A 53 13.41 21.75 -0.65
N GLU A 54 13.42 20.53 -1.22
CA GLU A 54 12.58 20.23 -2.37
C GLU A 54 11.14 20.17 -1.85
N GLY A 55 10.37 21.20 -2.23
CA GLY A 55 9.11 21.57 -1.64
C GLY A 55 8.21 20.39 -1.30
N GLU A 56 7.59 20.43 -0.10
CA GLU A 56 6.71 19.38 0.40
C GLU A 56 5.73 18.91 -0.70
N GLU A 57 6.06 17.83 -1.41
CA GLU A 57 5.12 17.21 -2.32
C GLU A 57 3.99 16.66 -1.45
N HIS A 58 2.88 17.39 -1.41
CA HIS A 58 1.68 16.97 -0.71
C HIS A 58 1.09 15.76 -1.44
N VAL A 59 1.58 14.58 -1.09
CA VAL A 59 1.18 13.28 -1.67
C VAL A 59 -0.26 12.87 -1.33
N GLN A 60 -0.96 13.65 -0.50
CA GLN A 60 -2.36 13.42 -0.14
C GLN A 60 -3.18 14.70 -0.17
N LEU A 61 -4.41 14.61 -0.70
CA LEU A 61 -5.30 15.76 -0.91
C LEU A 61 -5.53 16.59 0.35
N TRP A 62 -5.63 15.95 1.52
CA TRP A 62 -5.89 16.64 2.77
C TRP A 62 -4.78 17.61 3.18
N ARG A 63 -3.54 17.41 2.71
CA ARG A 63 -2.42 18.33 2.98
C ARG A 63 -2.32 19.49 2.00
N MET A 64 -3.02 19.45 0.87
CA MET A 64 -2.92 20.49 -0.17
C MET A 64 -3.44 21.87 0.29
N SER A 65 -4.29 21.93 1.32
CA SER A 65 -4.74 23.17 1.95
C SER A 65 -3.79 23.69 3.05
N GLY A 66 -2.64 23.04 3.26
CA GLY A 66 -1.70 23.35 4.34
C GLY A 66 -2.10 22.75 5.70
N GLU A 67 -3.14 21.92 5.76
CA GLU A 67 -3.53 21.20 6.97
C GLU A 67 -2.43 20.21 7.41
N THR A 68 -2.13 20.19 8.70
CA THR A 68 -1.18 19.27 9.32
C THR A 68 -1.68 18.82 10.69
N CYS A 69 -1.23 17.65 11.15
CA CYS A 69 -1.51 17.20 12.51
C CYS A 69 -0.38 17.63 13.47
N PRO A 70 -0.70 18.11 14.69
CA PRO A 70 0.32 18.51 15.67
C PRO A 70 1.27 17.37 16.04
N GLU A 71 2.47 17.72 16.52
CA GLU A 71 3.40 16.73 17.06
C GLU A 71 2.77 15.91 18.19
N GLY A 72 3.14 14.63 18.25
CA GLY A 72 2.57 13.66 19.20
C GLY A 72 1.19 13.12 18.83
N THR A 73 0.59 13.60 17.74
CA THR A 73 -0.64 13.05 17.15
C THR A 73 -0.38 12.29 15.85
N ILE A 74 -1.37 11.53 15.39
CA ILE A 74 -1.38 10.85 14.10
C ILE A 74 -2.68 11.18 13.36
N PRO A 75 -2.66 11.39 12.03
CA PRO A 75 -3.86 11.58 11.24
C PRO A 75 -4.58 10.25 11.02
N ILE A 76 -5.86 10.20 11.38
CA ILE A 76 -6.75 9.07 11.12
C ILE A 76 -7.92 9.57 10.28
N ARG A 77 -8.16 8.96 9.12
CA ARG A 77 -9.36 9.24 8.33
C ARG A 77 -10.60 8.76 9.09
N ARG A 78 -11.55 9.65 9.35
CA ARG A 78 -12.77 9.32 10.09
C ARG A 78 -13.70 8.42 9.28
N THR A 79 -13.98 7.22 9.78
CA THR A 79 -15.02 6.35 9.18
C THR A 79 -16.41 6.87 9.56
N THR A 80 -17.24 7.17 8.56
CA THR A 80 -18.59 7.73 8.76
C THR A 80 -19.67 6.64 8.77
N GLU A 81 -20.86 6.95 9.28
CA GLU A 81 -22.02 6.04 9.19
C GLU A 81 -22.34 5.68 7.73
N GLN A 82 -22.20 6.62 6.79
CA GLN A 82 -22.43 6.35 5.37
C GLN A 82 -21.42 5.33 4.82
N ASP A 83 -20.16 5.37 5.27
CA ASP A 83 -19.15 4.37 4.93
C ASP A 83 -19.58 2.97 5.43
N LEU A 84 -20.12 2.91 6.65
CA LEU A 84 -20.63 1.67 7.24
C LEU A 84 -21.87 1.13 6.51
N LEU A 85 -22.73 2.00 5.98
CA LEU A 85 -23.95 1.62 5.25
C LEU A 85 -23.67 1.16 3.82
N ARG A 86 -22.64 1.73 3.17
CA ARG A 86 -22.23 1.30 1.82
C ARG A 86 -21.48 -0.02 1.84
N ALA A 87 -20.57 -0.18 2.81
CA ALA A 87 -19.82 -1.43 2.96
C ALA A 87 -20.72 -2.54 3.51
N SER A 88 -20.85 -3.63 2.76
CA SER A 88 -21.62 -4.82 3.21
C SER A 88 -21.20 -5.32 4.61
N SER A 89 -19.92 -5.19 4.97
CA SER A 89 -19.42 -5.29 6.33
C SER A 89 -17.99 -4.75 6.41
N VAL A 90 -17.77 -3.66 7.15
CA VAL A 90 -16.40 -3.11 7.35
C VAL A 90 -15.44 -4.13 7.97
N ARG A 91 -15.92 -5.00 8.85
CA ARG A 91 -15.10 -6.08 9.44
C ARG A 91 -14.68 -7.16 8.43
N ARG A 92 -15.46 -7.33 7.35
CA ARG A 92 -15.19 -8.30 6.29
C ARG A 92 -14.67 -7.65 5.01
N PHE A 93 -14.63 -6.32 4.95
CA PHE A 93 -14.15 -5.59 3.79
C PHE A 93 -12.69 -5.97 3.50
N GLY A 94 -12.37 -6.17 2.21
CA GLY A 94 -11.06 -6.65 1.76
C GLY A 94 -10.73 -8.12 2.06
N ARG A 95 -11.64 -8.90 2.65
CA ARG A 95 -11.40 -10.34 2.89
C ARG A 95 -11.51 -11.14 1.59
N LYS A 96 -10.50 -11.98 1.33
CA LYS A 96 -10.47 -12.87 0.16
C LYS A 96 -11.22 -14.17 0.43
N PRO A 97 -11.76 -14.84 -0.60
CA PRO A 97 -12.34 -16.17 -0.46
C PRO A 97 -11.36 -17.16 0.16
N ARG A 98 -11.87 -18.03 1.04
CA ARG A 98 -11.07 -18.99 1.81
C ARG A 98 -10.16 -19.84 0.93
N ARG A 99 -8.86 -19.76 1.17
CA ARG A 99 -7.88 -20.74 0.68
C ARG A 99 -7.63 -21.77 1.79
N ARG A 100 -7.47 -23.04 1.42
CA ARG A 100 -7.26 -24.16 2.38
C ARG A 100 -5.93 -24.06 3.16
N VAL A 101 -5.02 -23.17 2.74
CA VAL A 101 -3.70 -23.00 3.36
C VAL A 101 -3.70 -21.69 4.14
N ARG A 102 -3.48 -21.78 5.45
CA ARG A 102 -3.25 -20.61 6.31
C ARG A 102 -1.96 -19.92 5.90
N ARG A 103 -2.02 -18.60 5.73
CA ARG A 103 -0.89 -17.71 5.44
C ARG A 103 -1.17 -16.39 6.10
N ASP A 104 -0.17 -15.82 6.74
CA ASP A 104 -0.18 -14.41 7.10
C ASP A 104 0.33 -13.56 5.93
N SER A 105 -0.16 -12.33 5.85
CA SER A 105 0.21 -11.40 4.79
C SER A 105 0.01 -9.98 5.25
N THR A 106 0.90 -9.09 4.83
CA THR A 106 0.71 -7.65 4.81
C THR A 106 0.62 -7.20 3.36
N SER A 107 -0.30 -6.28 3.06
CA SER A 107 -0.45 -5.67 1.75
C SER A 107 -0.67 -4.17 1.91
N ASN A 108 -0.10 -3.41 0.98
CA ASN A 108 -0.17 -1.96 0.96
C ASN A 108 -0.09 -1.50 -0.50
N GLY A 109 -0.54 -0.28 -0.76
CA GLY A 109 -0.58 0.28 -2.10
C GLY A 109 -1.62 1.38 -2.21
N HIS A 110 -2.07 1.63 -3.43
CA HIS A 110 -3.27 2.41 -3.67
C HIS A 110 -4.43 1.50 -4.02
N GLU A 111 -5.64 1.94 -3.71
CA GLU A 111 -6.88 1.30 -4.12
C GLU A 111 -7.90 2.32 -4.61
N VAL A 112 -8.91 1.86 -5.33
CA VAL A 112 -10.13 2.64 -5.62
C VAL A 112 -11.32 1.81 -5.17
N SER A 113 -12.06 2.30 -4.18
CA SER A 113 -13.17 1.57 -3.55
C SER A 113 -14.37 2.49 -3.32
N PRO A 114 -15.28 2.61 -4.31
CA PRO A 114 -16.51 3.39 -4.13
C PRO A 114 -17.43 2.81 -3.06
N GLU A 115 -17.39 1.50 -2.83
CA GLU A 115 -18.16 0.85 -1.76
C GLU A 115 -17.68 1.32 -0.37
N LEU A 116 -16.37 1.49 -0.17
CA LEU A 116 -15.84 1.94 1.12
C LEU A 116 -15.90 3.47 1.25
N TYR A 117 -15.45 4.21 0.23
CA TYR A 117 -15.20 5.65 0.34
C TYR A 117 -16.31 6.52 -0.27
N GLY A 118 -17.17 5.96 -1.12
CA GLY A 118 -18.23 6.72 -1.80
C GLY A 118 -17.75 7.57 -2.97
N ASP A 119 -16.48 7.47 -3.33
CA ASP A 119 -15.83 8.20 -4.43
C ASP A 119 -14.93 7.27 -5.27
N ASN A 120 -14.30 7.84 -6.30
CA ASN A 120 -13.36 7.13 -7.17
C ASN A 120 -11.91 7.62 -6.98
N TYR A 121 -11.58 8.28 -5.87
CA TYR A 121 -10.21 8.74 -5.64
C TYR A 121 -9.31 7.54 -5.32
N PRO A 122 -8.10 7.47 -5.90
CA PRO A 122 -7.11 6.49 -5.47
C PRO A 122 -6.66 6.85 -4.05
N ARG A 123 -6.76 5.88 -3.13
CA ARG A 123 -6.49 6.09 -1.71
C ARG A 123 -5.36 5.17 -1.26
N PHE A 124 -4.48 5.68 -0.40
CA PHE A 124 -3.43 4.86 0.20
C PHE A 124 -4.06 3.90 1.19
N PHE A 125 -3.85 2.61 1.05
CA PHE A 125 -4.45 1.62 1.94
C PHE A 125 -3.41 0.65 2.49
N THR A 126 -3.78 0.05 3.62
CA THR A 126 -3.06 -1.06 4.21
C THR A 126 -4.03 -2.17 4.60
N TYR A 127 -3.55 -3.40 4.53
CA TYR A 127 -4.26 -4.55 5.06
C TYR A 127 -3.27 -5.54 5.65
N TRP A 128 -3.63 -6.19 6.76
CA TRP A 128 -2.90 -7.34 7.27
C TRP A 128 -3.86 -8.44 7.70
N THR A 129 -3.42 -9.69 7.69
CA THR A 129 -4.13 -10.84 8.26
C THR A 129 -3.12 -11.89 8.70
N ASN A 130 -3.43 -12.68 9.73
CA ASN A 130 -2.59 -13.79 10.16
C ASN A 130 -3.14 -15.18 9.84
N ASP A 131 -4.35 -15.25 9.27
CA ASP A 131 -5.08 -16.49 9.07
C ASP A 131 -5.73 -16.56 7.67
N ALA A 132 -5.08 -15.94 6.68
CA ALA A 132 -5.55 -15.89 5.31
C ALA A 132 -7.01 -15.41 5.19
N TYR A 133 -7.31 -14.28 5.83
CA TYR A 133 -8.61 -13.60 5.76
C TYR A 133 -9.76 -14.36 6.44
N GLU A 134 -9.48 -15.38 7.27
CA GLU A 134 -10.51 -16.20 7.91
C GLU A 134 -11.27 -15.44 9.00
N ALA A 135 -10.59 -15.05 10.07
CA ALA A 135 -11.14 -14.38 11.24
C ALA A 135 -10.34 -13.12 11.59
N THR A 136 -9.03 -13.16 11.44
CA THR A 136 -8.11 -12.07 11.79
C THR A 136 -7.80 -11.16 10.61
N GLY A 137 -7.27 -9.99 10.97
CA GLY A 137 -6.77 -9.01 10.05
C GLY A 137 -7.44 -7.68 10.24
N CYS A 138 -6.83 -6.67 9.63
CA CYS A 138 -7.34 -5.33 9.69
C CYS A 138 -7.17 -4.59 8.37
N TYR A 139 -8.21 -3.85 8.03
CA TYR A 139 -8.24 -2.94 6.91
C TYR A 139 -7.98 -1.52 7.41
N ASN A 140 -6.93 -0.89 6.92
CA ASN A 140 -6.43 0.41 7.38
C ASN A 140 -6.30 0.43 8.92
N LEU A 141 -6.85 1.47 9.56
CA LEU A 141 -6.91 1.63 11.01
C LEU A 141 -8.31 1.38 11.58
N MET A 142 -9.16 0.62 10.88
CA MET A 142 -10.54 0.33 11.35
C MET A 142 -10.59 -0.70 12.49
N CYS A 143 -9.43 -1.16 12.93
CA CYS A 143 -9.19 -2.16 13.97
C CYS A 143 -7.71 -2.09 14.39
N SER A 144 -7.35 -2.83 15.44
CA SER A 144 -5.98 -2.84 15.97
C SER A 144 -5.02 -3.66 15.11
N GLY A 145 -3.73 -3.32 15.19
CA GLY A 145 -2.62 -4.14 14.67
C GLY A 145 -1.54 -3.35 13.93
N PHE A 146 -1.84 -2.18 13.40
CA PHE A 146 -0.81 -1.29 12.87
C PHE A 146 -0.55 -0.15 13.85
N VAL A 147 0.71 0.08 14.20
CA VAL A 147 1.14 1.21 15.03
C VAL A 147 1.67 2.29 14.11
N GLN A 148 0.86 3.31 13.85
CA GLN A 148 1.25 4.49 13.11
C GLN A 148 2.13 5.42 13.99
N THR A 149 3.20 5.95 13.41
CA THR A 149 4.25 6.68 14.14
C THR A 149 4.44 8.11 13.67
N ASN A 150 3.91 8.52 12.51
CA ASN A 150 4.05 9.88 12.00
C ASN A 150 2.70 10.62 11.88
N ASN A 151 2.81 11.94 11.80
CA ASN A 151 1.71 12.88 11.64
C ASN A 151 1.50 13.39 10.19
N ARG A 152 2.23 12.83 9.21
CA ARG A 152 2.29 13.30 7.81
C ARG A 152 1.41 12.50 6.84
N ILE A 153 1.18 11.21 7.10
CA ILE A 153 0.46 10.30 6.19
C ILE A 153 -0.80 9.76 6.86
N ALA A 154 -1.96 10.02 6.28
CA ALA A 154 -3.24 9.47 6.74
C ALA A 154 -3.57 8.20 5.94
N ILE A 155 -3.57 7.03 6.59
CA ILE A 155 -3.99 5.79 5.93
C ILE A 155 -5.48 5.88 5.57
N GLY A 156 -5.82 5.55 4.32
CA GLY A 156 -7.16 5.65 3.74
C GLY A 156 -7.48 6.98 3.08
N ALA A 157 -6.62 8.00 3.19
CA ALA A 157 -6.84 9.29 2.53
C ALA A 157 -6.43 9.26 1.05
N ALA A 158 -7.05 10.13 0.25
CA ALA A 158 -6.82 10.23 -1.18
C ALA A 158 -5.40 10.68 -1.51
N ILE A 159 -4.80 10.00 -2.48
CA ILE A 159 -3.48 10.31 -3.04
C ILE A 159 -3.63 11.37 -4.13
N SER A 160 -2.68 12.30 -4.15
CA SER A 160 -2.59 13.36 -5.17
C SER A 160 -1.13 13.72 -5.39
N PRO A 161 -0.72 14.14 -6.60
CA PRO A 161 -1.50 14.16 -7.85
C PRO A 161 -1.78 12.75 -8.40
N ILE A 162 -2.71 12.66 -9.36
CA ILE A 162 -3.08 11.40 -10.04
C ILE A 162 -2.61 11.40 -11.49
N SER A 163 -2.22 10.23 -11.99
CA SER A 163 -1.81 10.05 -13.39
C SER A 163 -2.98 10.25 -14.35
N SER A 164 -2.68 10.73 -15.56
CA SER A 164 -3.66 10.86 -16.65
C SER A 164 -3.18 10.23 -17.96
N TYR A 165 -4.11 9.74 -18.77
CA TYR A 165 -3.78 9.11 -20.06
C TYR A 165 -3.15 10.13 -21.01
N HIS A 166 -1.96 9.83 -21.53
CA HIS A 166 -1.09 10.74 -22.29
C HIS A 166 -0.68 12.04 -21.56
N GLY A 167 -0.84 12.11 -20.24
CA GLY A 167 -0.48 13.27 -19.43
C GLY A 167 0.59 12.98 -18.40
N GLY A 168 0.61 13.79 -17.34
CA GLY A 168 1.51 13.60 -16.20
C GLY A 168 1.35 12.20 -15.59
N GLN A 169 2.48 11.56 -15.32
CA GLN A 169 2.56 10.25 -14.67
C GLN A 169 3.16 10.44 -13.28
N PHE A 170 2.49 9.87 -12.29
CA PHE A 170 2.85 9.97 -10.88
C PHE A 170 2.81 8.58 -10.26
N ASP A 171 3.77 8.32 -9.38
CA ASP A 171 3.91 7.07 -8.64
C ASP A 171 4.13 7.35 -7.15
N ILE A 172 3.84 6.35 -6.32
CA ILE A 172 4.17 6.36 -4.90
C ILE A 172 5.25 5.31 -4.66
N THR A 173 6.24 5.65 -3.84
CA THR A 173 7.27 4.71 -3.41
C THR A 173 6.86 4.10 -2.08
N LEU A 174 6.96 2.77 -1.96
CA LEU A 174 6.59 2.04 -0.75
C LEU A 174 7.68 1.02 -0.45
N LEU A 175 8.10 0.98 0.81
CA LEU A 175 9.06 -0.02 1.30
C LEU A 175 8.49 -0.70 2.54
N ILE A 176 8.46 -2.02 2.51
CA ILE A 176 8.21 -2.87 3.67
C ILE A 176 9.43 -3.72 3.94
N TRP A 177 9.91 -3.70 5.18
CA TRP A 177 11.01 -4.54 5.62
C TRP A 177 10.81 -4.95 7.07
N LYS A 178 11.49 -6.01 7.46
CA LYS A 178 11.52 -6.48 8.83
C LYS A 178 12.72 -5.85 9.52
N ASP A 179 12.46 -5.09 10.58
CA ASP A 179 13.51 -4.47 11.40
C ASP A 179 14.38 -5.56 12.04
N PRO A 180 15.71 -5.59 11.79
CA PRO A 180 16.60 -6.60 12.35
C PRO A 180 16.71 -6.51 13.87
N LYS A 181 16.44 -5.34 14.48
CA LYS A 181 16.60 -5.11 15.92
C LYS A 181 15.41 -5.60 16.73
N HIS A 182 14.19 -5.24 16.33
CA HIS A 182 12.96 -5.57 17.09
C HIS A 182 12.07 -6.61 16.40
N GLY A 183 12.36 -6.95 15.13
CA GLY A 183 11.62 -7.96 14.35
C GLY A 183 10.27 -7.49 13.80
N ASN A 184 9.90 -6.22 14.00
CA ASN A 184 8.64 -5.67 13.50
C ASN A 184 8.72 -5.34 12.01
N TRP A 185 7.58 -5.41 11.32
CA TRP A 185 7.49 -5.05 9.91
C TRP A 185 7.19 -3.57 9.77
N TRP A 186 8.13 -2.79 9.25
CA TRP A 186 7.99 -1.36 9.05
C TRP A 186 7.45 -1.04 7.66
N LEU A 187 6.70 0.07 7.58
CA LEU A 187 6.16 0.63 6.35
C LEU A 187 6.71 2.05 6.19
N GLU A 188 7.39 2.27 5.07
CA GLU A 188 7.84 3.57 4.62
C GLU A 188 7.07 3.99 3.38
N PHE A 189 6.75 5.29 3.31
CA PHE A 189 6.08 5.93 2.19
C PHE A 189 6.98 7.04 1.64
N GLY A 190 7.13 7.10 0.31
CA GLY A 190 7.98 8.08 -0.36
C GLY A 190 9.45 7.93 0.02
N SER A 191 10.17 9.05 0.06
CA SER A 191 11.57 9.10 0.45
C SER A 191 11.69 9.26 1.97
N GLY A 192 11.59 8.15 2.72
CA GLY A 192 11.92 8.14 4.13
C GLY A 192 10.84 8.49 5.15
N ILE A 193 9.57 8.61 4.76
CA ILE A 193 8.50 8.84 5.73
C ILE A 193 8.07 7.50 6.35
N LEU A 194 8.53 7.23 7.57
CA LEU A 194 8.14 6.05 8.35
C LEU A 194 6.67 6.16 8.78
N VAL A 195 5.77 5.48 8.07
CA VAL A 195 4.32 5.43 8.37
C VAL A 195 4.08 4.78 9.72
N GLY A 196 4.71 3.65 9.94
CA GLY A 196 4.56 2.88 11.16
C GLY A 196 4.95 1.43 10.96
N TYR A 197 4.47 0.55 11.84
CA TYR A 197 4.83 -0.86 11.81
C TYR A 197 3.71 -1.80 12.24
N TRP A 198 3.80 -3.03 11.77
CA TRP A 198 3.07 -4.18 12.31
C TRP A 198 3.97 -4.93 13.30
N PRO A 199 3.54 -5.07 14.57
CA PRO A 199 4.25 -5.87 15.53
C PRO A 199 4.41 -7.33 15.11
N SER A 200 5.59 -7.91 15.31
CA SER A 200 5.92 -9.29 14.91
C SER A 200 5.02 -10.34 15.56
N PHE A 201 4.51 -10.08 16.76
CA PHE A 201 3.64 -11.01 17.50
C PHE A 201 2.27 -11.20 16.84
N LEU A 202 1.86 -10.32 15.92
CA LEU A 202 0.63 -10.48 15.14
C LEU A 202 0.70 -11.68 14.21
N PHE A 203 1.92 -12.05 13.82
CA PHE A 203 2.19 -12.99 12.75
C PHE A 203 2.64 -14.35 13.26
N THR A 204 2.54 -15.33 12.37
CA THR A 204 3.01 -16.70 12.56
C THR A 204 4.20 -16.97 11.66
N HIS A 205 4.03 -17.06 10.34
CA HIS A 205 5.13 -17.27 9.39
C HIS A 205 5.93 -15.98 9.15
N LEU A 206 5.25 -14.84 8.96
CA LEU A 206 5.89 -13.52 8.86
C LEU A 206 6.59 -13.09 10.16
N ARG A 207 6.41 -13.81 11.27
CA ARG A 207 7.20 -13.54 12.49
C ARG A 207 8.69 -13.70 12.24
N ASP A 208 9.07 -14.68 11.42
CA ASP A 208 10.46 -15.00 11.14
C ASP A 208 10.94 -14.27 9.88
N HIS A 209 10.31 -14.51 8.74
CA HIS A 209 10.66 -13.87 7.46
C HIS A 209 9.53 -14.05 6.43
N ALA A 210 9.58 -13.27 5.35
CA ALA A 210 8.72 -13.48 4.19
C ALA A 210 9.31 -14.57 3.29
N THR A 211 8.51 -15.58 2.94
CA THR A 211 8.89 -16.62 1.97
C THR A 211 8.39 -16.30 0.55
N MET A 212 7.56 -15.26 0.40
CA MET A 212 6.97 -14.85 -0.87
C MET A 212 6.70 -13.36 -0.85
N VAL A 213 7.13 -12.67 -1.91
CA VAL A 213 6.79 -11.26 -2.18
C VAL A 213 6.04 -11.22 -3.50
N GLN A 214 4.93 -10.48 -3.54
CA GLN A 214 4.12 -10.30 -4.74
C GLN A 214 3.87 -8.82 -4.98
N PHE A 215 3.89 -8.42 -6.25
CA PHE A 215 3.54 -7.09 -6.71
C PHE A 215 2.45 -7.25 -7.79
N GLY A 216 1.48 -6.35 -7.83
CA GLY A 216 0.45 -6.39 -8.86
C GLY A 216 -0.85 -5.72 -8.44
N GLY A 217 -1.89 -6.01 -9.22
CA GLY A 217 -3.24 -5.52 -8.99
C GLY A 217 -4.20 -6.66 -8.68
N GLU A 218 -5.25 -6.34 -7.94
CA GLU A 218 -6.39 -7.20 -7.69
C GLU A 218 -7.67 -6.42 -7.97
N ILE A 219 -8.70 -7.12 -8.40
CA ILE A 219 -10.04 -6.58 -8.58
C ILE A 219 -11.04 -7.50 -7.91
N VAL A 220 -12.14 -6.92 -7.46
CA VAL A 220 -13.31 -7.69 -7.01
C VAL A 220 -14.24 -7.88 -8.21
N ASN A 221 -14.51 -9.13 -8.56
CA ASN A 221 -15.46 -9.50 -9.61
C ASN A 221 -16.59 -10.35 -9.02
N THR A 222 -17.78 -9.76 -8.89
CA THR A 222 -18.98 -10.42 -8.37
C THR A 222 -19.76 -11.21 -9.43
N ARG A 223 -19.31 -11.17 -10.70
CA ARG A 223 -19.93 -11.80 -11.89
C ARG A 223 -21.47 -11.72 -11.92
N PRO A 224 -22.06 -10.52 -11.86
CA PRO A 224 -23.52 -10.39 -11.91
C PRO A 224 -24.05 -10.96 -13.23
N GLY A 225 -24.98 -11.90 -13.14
CA GLY A 225 -25.57 -12.56 -14.32
C GLY A 225 -24.59 -13.43 -15.14
N GLY A 226 -23.44 -13.80 -14.57
CA GLY A 226 -22.43 -14.64 -15.23
C GLY A 226 -21.39 -13.90 -16.08
N SER A 227 -21.56 -12.59 -16.28
CA SER A 227 -20.61 -11.73 -17.01
C SER A 227 -19.54 -11.14 -16.12
N HIS A 228 -18.35 -10.89 -16.67
CA HIS A 228 -17.29 -10.19 -15.94
C HIS A 228 -17.73 -8.77 -15.52
N THR A 229 -17.25 -8.27 -14.38
CA THR A 229 -17.45 -6.86 -13.99
C THR A 229 -16.72 -5.91 -14.94
N SER A 230 -17.28 -4.71 -15.12
CA SER A 230 -16.65 -3.60 -15.86
C SER A 230 -15.64 -2.82 -15.02
N THR A 231 -15.15 -3.41 -13.93
CA THR A 231 -14.18 -2.79 -13.04
C THR A 231 -12.83 -2.71 -13.76
N ALA A 232 -12.33 -1.50 -13.98
CA ALA A 232 -11.00 -1.29 -14.52
C ALA A 232 -9.92 -1.64 -13.47
N MET A 233 -8.80 -2.22 -13.92
CA MET A 233 -7.59 -2.37 -13.12
C MET A 233 -6.56 -1.33 -13.55
N GLY A 234 -5.93 -0.66 -12.58
CA GLY A 234 -4.97 0.41 -12.85
C GLY A 234 -5.64 1.55 -13.63
N SER A 235 -5.05 1.94 -14.75
CA SER A 235 -5.59 2.96 -15.65
C SER A 235 -6.76 2.48 -16.51
N GLY A 236 -7.11 1.18 -16.46
CA GLY A 236 -8.10 0.58 -17.34
C GLY A 236 -7.57 0.21 -18.73
N HIS A 237 -6.29 0.45 -19.00
CA HIS A 237 -5.62 0.11 -20.25
C HIS A 237 -4.75 -1.13 -20.10
N PHE A 238 -4.59 -1.88 -21.19
CA PHE A 238 -3.75 -3.07 -21.22
C PHE A 238 -2.26 -2.70 -21.16
N ALA A 239 -1.46 -3.57 -20.56
CA ALA A 239 -0.02 -3.45 -20.35
C ALA A 239 0.76 -3.19 -21.65
N GLY A 240 0.26 -3.69 -22.78
CA GLY A 240 0.86 -3.45 -24.10
C GLY A 240 0.92 -1.97 -24.52
N GLU A 241 0.13 -1.11 -23.89
CA GLU A 241 0.11 0.33 -24.20
C GLU A 241 1.29 1.10 -23.59
N GLY A 242 1.93 0.59 -22.53
CA GLY A 242 3.16 1.12 -21.97
C GLY A 242 3.03 2.44 -21.20
N PHE A 243 4.16 3.13 -21.01
CA PHE A 243 4.26 4.36 -20.22
C PHE A 243 3.36 5.48 -20.76
N GLY A 244 2.76 6.25 -19.85
CA GLY A 244 1.81 7.30 -20.21
C GLY A 244 0.37 6.81 -20.39
N LYS A 245 0.14 5.50 -20.36
CA LYS A 245 -1.16 4.90 -20.67
C LYS A 245 -1.54 3.76 -19.72
N ALA A 246 -0.68 2.77 -19.57
CA ALA A 246 -0.87 1.65 -18.67
C ALA A 246 -0.31 1.99 -17.28
N SER A 247 -0.93 1.45 -16.23
CA SER A 247 -0.36 1.49 -14.88
C SER A 247 0.90 0.65 -14.81
N TYR A 248 1.79 1.00 -13.88
CA TYR A 248 3.09 0.34 -13.76
C TYR A 248 3.57 0.22 -12.32
N PHE A 249 4.46 -0.74 -12.12
CA PHE A 249 5.42 -0.74 -11.01
C PHE A 249 6.82 -0.66 -11.61
N ARG A 250 7.72 0.08 -10.98
CA ARG A 250 9.13 0.22 -11.34
C ARG A 250 10.01 0.12 -10.10
N ASN A 251 11.31 -0.03 -10.29
CA ASN A 251 12.30 -0.16 -9.21
C ASN A 251 11.91 -1.28 -8.22
N LEU A 252 11.51 -2.42 -8.76
CA LEU A 252 11.12 -3.56 -7.93
C LEU A 252 12.35 -4.20 -7.31
N GLU A 253 12.36 -4.20 -5.97
CA GLU A 253 13.46 -4.66 -5.13
C GLU A 253 12.92 -5.43 -3.92
N VAL A 254 13.79 -6.17 -3.23
CA VAL A 254 13.47 -6.89 -1.99
C VAL A 254 14.57 -6.67 -0.97
N VAL A 255 14.22 -6.67 0.31
CA VAL A 255 15.20 -6.64 1.40
C VAL A 255 15.59 -8.07 1.76
N ASP A 256 16.88 -8.35 1.73
CA ASP A 256 17.43 -9.66 2.06
C ASP A 256 17.62 -9.86 3.58
N TRP A 257 18.17 -11.02 3.95
CA TRP A 257 18.39 -11.41 5.35
C TRP A 257 19.48 -10.62 6.07
N ASP A 258 20.37 -9.96 5.32
CA ASP A 258 21.44 -9.09 5.81
C ASP A 258 20.99 -7.61 5.88
N ASN A 259 19.70 -7.36 5.66
CA ASN A 259 19.11 -6.03 5.58
C ASN A 259 19.67 -5.20 4.42
N ASN A 260 19.98 -5.83 3.29
CA ASN A 260 20.33 -5.14 2.05
C ASN A 260 19.11 -5.07 1.11
N LEU A 261 18.87 -3.90 0.53
CA LEU A 261 17.93 -3.73 -0.57
C LEU A 261 18.59 -4.21 -1.86
N ILE A 262 18.02 -5.25 -2.46
CA ILE A 262 18.57 -5.91 -3.64
C ILE A 262 17.56 -6.00 -4.79
N PRO A 263 18.02 -5.96 -6.05
CA PRO A 263 17.16 -6.18 -7.21
C PRO A 263 16.47 -7.55 -7.18
N LEU A 264 15.29 -7.64 -7.80
CA LEU A 264 14.59 -8.92 -7.93
C LEU A 264 15.44 -9.95 -8.70
N PRO A 265 15.73 -11.14 -8.13
CA PRO A 265 16.54 -12.13 -8.82
C PRO A 265 15.80 -12.78 -10.01
N ASN A 266 14.46 -12.90 -9.94
CA ASN A 266 13.64 -13.52 -10.98
C ASN A 266 12.18 -13.02 -10.94
N LEU A 267 11.83 -12.02 -11.75
CA LEU A 267 10.45 -11.56 -11.88
C LEU A 267 9.61 -12.57 -12.70
N ARG A 268 8.58 -13.14 -12.08
CA ARG A 268 7.58 -13.97 -12.76
C ARG A 268 6.27 -13.22 -12.89
N VAL A 269 5.73 -13.15 -14.10
CA VAL A 269 4.47 -12.48 -14.39
C VAL A 269 3.33 -13.49 -14.56
N LEU A 270 2.16 -13.18 -14.01
CA LEU A 270 0.96 -14.02 -14.06
C LEU A 270 -0.28 -13.13 -14.18
N ALA A 271 -1.21 -13.52 -15.05
CA ALA A 271 -2.55 -12.94 -15.13
C ALA A 271 -3.58 -14.06 -15.08
N ASP A 272 -4.52 -13.99 -14.13
CA ASP A 272 -5.58 -15.00 -13.98
C ASP A 272 -6.57 -14.97 -15.17
N HIS A 273 -6.83 -13.77 -15.71
CA HIS A 273 -7.75 -13.55 -16.83
C HIS A 273 -7.13 -12.57 -17.85
N PRO A 274 -6.17 -13.00 -18.68
CA PRO A 274 -5.36 -12.13 -19.54
C PRO A 274 -6.17 -11.32 -20.56
N ASN A 275 -7.35 -11.81 -20.97
CA ASN A 275 -8.22 -11.06 -21.89
C ASN A 275 -8.99 -9.91 -21.22
N CYS A 276 -9.08 -9.92 -19.88
CA CYS A 276 -9.75 -8.90 -19.06
C CYS A 276 -8.72 -7.90 -18.52
N TYR A 277 -7.60 -8.43 -18.02
CA TYR A 277 -6.48 -7.70 -17.45
C TYR A 277 -5.18 -8.43 -17.78
N ASP A 278 -4.19 -7.73 -18.29
CA ASP A 278 -2.90 -8.31 -18.64
C ASP A 278 -1.74 -7.64 -17.87
N ILE A 279 -0.57 -8.25 -18.01
CA ILE A 279 0.67 -7.81 -17.37
C ILE A 279 1.84 -8.08 -18.31
N ARG A 280 2.79 -7.13 -18.38
CA ARG A 280 4.01 -7.28 -19.18
C ARG A 280 5.21 -6.74 -18.41
N GLY A 281 6.12 -7.63 -18.05
CA GLY A 281 7.36 -7.31 -17.34
C GLY A 281 8.52 -6.91 -18.26
N GLY A 282 9.51 -6.23 -17.70
CA GLY A 282 10.76 -5.86 -18.36
C GLY A 282 11.86 -5.50 -17.36
N VAL A 283 13.07 -5.28 -17.88
CA VAL A 283 14.21 -4.79 -17.11
C VAL A 283 15.02 -3.81 -17.96
N ASN A 284 15.38 -2.66 -17.41
CA ASN A 284 16.29 -1.70 -18.03
C ASN A 284 17.00 -0.84 -16.97
N GLY A 285 18.01 -0.06 -17.37
CA GLY A 285 18.83 0.73 -16.44
C GLY A 285 18.12 1.93 -15.80
N VAL A 286 16.95 2.35 -16.31
CA VAL A 286 16.22 3.52 -15.81
C VAL A 286 15.08 3.12 -14.87
N TRP A 287 14.44 1.97 -15.13
CA TRP A 287 13.25 1.50 -14.41
C TRP A 287 13.54 0.31 -13.49
N GLY A 288 14.78 -0.18 -13.47
CA GLY A 288 15.14 -1.43 -12.81
C GLY A 288 14.30 -2.60 -13.35
N HIS A 289 13.87 -3.48 -12.46
CA HIS A 289 12.80 -4.43 -12.75
C HIS A 289 11.45 -3.72 -12.68
N TYR A 290 10.63 -3.88 -13.73
CA TYR A 290 9.34 -3.20 -13.83
C TYR A 290 8.30 -4.08 -14.53
N PHE A 291 7.03 -3.69 -14.41
CA PHE A 291 5.98 -4.21 -15.28
C PHE A 291 4.89 -3.17 -15.51
N TYR A 292 4.26 -3.25 -16.68
CA TYR A 292 2.96 -2.61 -16.94
C TYR A 292 1.84 -3.60 -16.62
N TYR A 293 0.71 -3.11 -16.13
CA TYR A 293 -0.47 -3.90 -15.84
C TYR A 293 -1.74 -3.08 -16.01
N GLY A 294 -2.86 -3.76 -16.24
CA GLY A 294 -4.17 -3.14 -16.23
C GLY A 294 -5.14 -3.82 -17.18
N GLY A 295 -6.29 -3.18 -17.36
CA GLY A 295 -7.29 -3.62 -18.33
C GLY A 295 -8.68 -3.10 -17.98
N PRO A 296 -9.59 -3.04 -18.97
CA PRO A 296 -10.90 -2.42 -18.79
C PRO A 296 -11.91 -3.33 -18.05
N GLY A 297 -11.53 -4.57 -17.75
CA GLY A 297 -12.48 -5.58 -17.28
C GLY A 297 -13.36 -6.05 -18.43
N ARG A 298 -14.69 -5.98 -18.24
CA ARG A 298 -15.67 -6.46 -19.21
C ARG A 298 -15.49 -5.82 -20.59
N SER A 299 -15.32 -6.65 -21.61
CA SER A 299 -15.17 -6.24 -23.01
C SER A 299 -15.57 -7.37 -23.96
N VAL A 300 -15.52 -7.15 -25.28
CA VAL A 300 -15.77 -8.22 -26.27
C VAL A 300 -14.80 -9.40 -26.08
N ARG A 301 -13.59 -9.16 -25.58
CA ARG A 301 -12.59 -10.20 -25.27
C ARG A 301 -12.76 -10.80 -23.86
N CYS A 302 -13.55 -10.17 -23.02
CA CYS A 302 -13.82 -10.55 -21.63
C CYS A 302 -15.32 -10.38 -21.31
N PRO A 303 -16.17 -11.34 -21.73
CA PRO A 303 -17.63 -11.21 -21.64
C PRO A 303 -18.20 -11.22 -20.22
#